data_AF-A0A250B1J7-F1
#
_entry.id   AF-A0A250B1J7-F1
#
_cell.length_a   1.000
_cell.length_b   1.000
_cell.length_c   1.000
_cell.angle_alpha   90.00
_cell.angle_beta   90.00
_cell.angle_gamma   90.00
#
_symmetry.space_group_name_H-M   'P 1'
#
loop_
_entity.id
_entity.type
_entity.pdbx_description
1 polymer ?
#
loop_
_entity_poly.entity_id
_entity_poly.type
_entity_poly.pdbx_seq_one_letter_code
_entity_poly.pdbx_strand_id
1 'polypeptide(L)'
;MLKNVTAAVCLLLGTACAWANPPDSAAKAPPTAPYLLAGAPTFDLTVVKFREKYNQDNPTLPIGEFRVVPPSEDDSPLLTRAASKLNENLYASTALEKGTGKIKTLQLTHLPLQGSEEKTARAIAVNYMAALMRQFEPALTIEQSIIKVSSLLEKGKGQHFYQQQIGAIRYVVADNGDQGITFAVEPIKLALSDP
;
A
#
# COMPACT_ATOMS: atom_id res chain seq x y z
N MET A 1 -52.72 31.96 54.01
CA MET A 1 -51.77 31.03 54.66
C MET A 1 -51.50 29.91 53.65
N LEU A 2 -50.63 30.13 52.67
CA LEU A 2 -49.23 29.69 52.63
C LEU A 2 -49.03 28.21 53.02
N LYS A 3 -48.76 27.34 52.02
CA LYS A 3 -47.70 26.33 52.08
C LYS A 3 -47.42 25.72 50.70
N ASN A 4 -46.14 25.80 50.36
CA ASN A 4 -45.46 25.39 49.14
C ASN A 4 -45.53 23.88 48.91
N VAL A 5 -45.62 23.44 47.65
CA VAL A 5 -45.04 22.15 47.23
C VAL A 5 -44.33 22.34 45.89
N THR A 6 -43.15 21.75 45.87
CA THR A 6 -41.97 21.88 45.02
C THR A 6 -42.18 21.47 43.56
N ALA A 7 -41.51 22.19 42.67
CA ALA A 7 -41.36 21.86 41.25
C ALA A 7 -40.50 20.60 41.05
N ALA A 8 -40.88 19.76 40.09
CA ALA A 8 -40.01 18.73 39.51
C ALA A 8 -39.80 19.05 38.03
N VAL A 9 -38.64 19.63 37.71
CA VAL A 9 -38.17 19.87 36.36
C VAL A 9 -37.61 18.56 35.81
N CYS A 10 -38.28 17.97 34.81
CA CYS A 10 -37.70 16.89 34.02
C CYS A 10 -36.74 17.49 32.99
N LEU A 11 -35.43 17.42 33.27
CA LEU A 11 -34.38 17.68 32.30
C LEU A 11 -34.26 16.48 31.36
N LEU A 12 -34.72 16.62 30.11
CA LEU A 12 -34.43 15.67 29.04
C LEU A 12 -32.99 15.90 28.56
N LEU A 13 -32.06 15.08 29.03
CA LEU A 13 -30.70 15.01 28.50
C LEU A 13 -30.74 14.30 27.14
N GLY A 14 -30.68 15.07 26.06
CA GLY A 14 -30.42 14.56 24.72
C GLY A 14 -29.01 14.00 24.65
N THR A 15 -28.89 12.68 24.57
CA THR A 15 -27.62 12.00 24.27
C THR A 15 -27.29 12.22 22.80
N ALA A 16 -26.43 13.20 22.52
CA ALA A 16 -25.76 13.30 21.24
C ALA A 16 -24.81 12.10 21.09
N CYS A 17 -25.17 11.14 20.22
CA CYS A 17 -24.20 10.18 19.69
C CYS A 17 -23.24 10.94 18.77
N ALA A 18 -22.15 11.44 19.34
CA ALA A 18 -21.01 11.86 18.55
C ALA A 18 -20.31 10.61 18.03
N TRP A 19 -20.57 10.24 16.77
CA TRP A 19 -19.70 9.33 16.05
C TRP A 19 -18.33 10.00 15.92
N ALA A 20 -17.35 9.46 16.64
CA ALA A 20 -15.96 9.82 16.44
C ALA A 20 -15.53 9.34 15.05
N ASN A 21 -15.45 10.27 14.09
CA ASN A 21 -14.70 10.02 12.88
C ASN A 21 -13.24 9.74 13.28
N PRO A 22 -12.62 8.63 12.84
CA PRO A 22 -11.18 8.49 12.96
C PRO A 22 -10.54 9.70 12.24
N PRO A 23 -9.44 10.25 12.76
CA PRO A 23 -8.81 11.38 12.11
C PRO A 23 -8.33 10.94 10.72
N ASP A 24 -9.01 11.40 9.67
CA ASP A 24 -8.46 11.49 8.32
C ASP A 24 -7.36 12.56 8.36
N SER A 25 -6.25 12.24 9.03
CA SER A 25 -4.97 12.90 8.75
C SER A 25 -4.46 12.32 7.45
N ALA A 26 -5.00 12.81 6.33
CA ALA A 26 -4.24 12.90 5.10
C ALA A 26 -3.09 13.89 5.37
N ALA A 27 -2.07 13.43 6.11
CA ALA A 27 -0.82 14.14 6.29
C ALA A 27 -0.29 14.47 4.89
N LYS A 28 0.13 15.73 4.68
CA LYS A 28 0.75 16.19 3.44
C LYS A 28 1.78 15.16 3.01
N ALA A 29 1.61 14.60 1.81
CA ALA A 29 2.45 13.51 1.30
C ALA A 29 3.93 13.87 1.47
N PRO A 30 4.76 12.98 2.04
CA PRO A 30 6.18 13.25 2.20
C PRO A 30 6.79 13.50 0.81
N PRO A 31 7.79 14.39 0.69
CA PRO A 31 8.46 14.68 -0.58
C PRO A 31 9.27 13.48 -1.11
N THR A 32 9.40 12.42 -0.32
CA THR A 32 10.26 11.28 -0.59
C THR A 32 9.54 10.00 -0.22
N ALA A 33 9.69 8.97 -1.05
CA ALA A 33 9.10 7.67 -0.82
C ALA A 33 9.62 7.07 0.51
N PRO A 34 8.77 6.48 1.37
CA PRO A 34 9.18 6.10 2.72
C PRO A 34 10.30 5.05 2.79
N TYR A 35 10.40 4.15 1.81
CA TYR A 35 11.47 3.13 1.76
C TYR A 35 12.87 3.71 1.50
N LEU A 36 12.96 4.97 1.08
CA LEU A 36 14.23 5.68 0.87
C LEU A 36 14.76 6.36 2.14
N LEU A 37 13.95 6.44 3.20
CA LEU A 37 14.35 7.09 4.44
C LEU A 37 15.48 6.32 5.14
N ALA A 38 16.37 7.05 5.80
CA ALA A 38 17.42 6.43 6.60
C ALA A 38 16.83 5.53 7.69
N GLY A 39 17.34 4.31 7.81
CA GLY A 39 16.81 3.32 8.74
C GLY A 39 15.45 2.72 8.35
N ALA A 40 14.97 2.95 7.11
CA ALA A 40 13.76 2.30 6.61
C ALA A 40 13.89 0.77 6.77
N PRO A 41 12.86 0.11 7.33
CA PRO A 41 12.90 -1.32 7.64
C PRO A 41 12.98 -2.18 6.38
N THR A 42 13.24 -3.47 6.59
CA THR A 42 13.16 -4.50 5.56
C THR A 42 12.16 -5.58 5.97
N PHE A 43 11.55 -6.24 5.00
CA PHE A 43 10.95 -7.54 5.25
C PHE A 43 12.07 -8.53 5.55
N ASP A 44 11.79 -9.51 6.42
CA ASP A 44 12.69 -10.66 6.59
C ASP A 44 12.53 -11.67 5.45
N LEU A 45 12.60 -11.17 4.22
CA LEU A 45 12.33 -11.88 2.98
C LEU A 45 13.23 -11.35 1.88
N THR A 46 13.83 -12.26 1.11
CA THR A 46 14.57 -11.93 -0.11
C THR A 46 13.65 -11.98 -1.32
N VAL A 47 14.00 -11.26 -2.39
CA VAL A 47 13.21 -11.25 -3.63
C VAL A 47 13.02 -12.64 -4.26
N VAL A 48 14.02 -13.52 -4.13
CA VAL A 48 13.96 -14.90 -4.63
C VAL A 48 12.89 -15.70 -3.86
N LYS A 49 12.97 -15.71 -2.52
CA LYS A 49 12.00 -16.42 -1.67
C LYS A 49 10.59 -15.86 -1.82
N PHE A 50 10.46 -14.54 -1.93
CA PHE A 50 9.19 -13.88 -2.23
C PHE A 50 8.58 -14.43 -3.52
N ARG A 51 9.34 -14.41 -4.60
CA ARG A 51 8.86 -14.84 -5.92
C ARG A 51 8.47 -16.31 -5.95
N GLU A 52 9.27 -17.19 -5.35
CA GLU A 52 8.98 -18.62 -5.26
C GLU A 52 7.61 -18.85 -4.60
N LYS A 53 7.40 -18.27 -3.42
CA LYS A 53 6.13 -18.37 -2.70
C LYS A 53 4.98 -17.72 -3.48
N TYR A 54 5.18 -16.52 -4.00
CA TYR A 54 4.15 -15.80 -4.74
C TYR A 54 3.68 -16.60 -5.97
N ASN A 55 4.60 -17.16 -6.75
CA ASN A 55 4.28 -17.94 -7.95
C ASN A 55 3.63 -19.29 -7.60
N GLN A 56 4.03 -19.91 -6.49
CA GLN A 56 3.37 -21.11 -5.97
C GLN A 56 1.91 -20.84 -5.61
N ASP A 57 1.64 -19.70 -4.95
CA ASP A 57 0.30 -19.32 -4.52
C ASP A 57 -0.57 -18.78 -5.68
N ASN A 58 0.05 -18.28 -6.76
CA ASN A 58 -0.63 -17.60 -7.87
C ASN A 58 -0.14 -18.12 -9.24
N PRO A 59 -0.42 -19.39 -9.60
CA PRO A 59 0.13 -20.01 -10.81
C PRO A 59 -0.32 -19.35 -12.14
N THR A 60 -1.42 -18.59 -12.12
CA THR A 60 -1.96 -17.88 -13.30
C THR A 60 -1.50 -16.42 -13.40
N LEU A 61 -0.81 -15.90 -12.38
CA LEU A 61 -0.29 -14.53 -12.34
C LEU A 61 1.20 -14.54 -11.98
N PRO A 62 2.07 -15.29 -12.68
CA PRO A 62 3.46 -15.43 -12.24
C PRO A 62 4.27 -14.13 -12.39
N ILE A 63 5.18 -13.91 -11.45
CA ILE A 63 6.23 -12.88 -11.56
C ILE A 63 7.52 -13.54 -12.06
N GLY A 64 8.07 -12.98 -13.13
CA GLY A 64 9.36 -13.36 -13.70
C GLY A 64 10.54 -13.04 -12.79
N GLU A 65 11.75 -13.35 -13.23
CA GLU A 65 12.95 -13.02 -12.47
C GLU A 65 13.19 -11.52 -12.39
N PHE A 66 13.54 -11.04 -11.19
CA PHE A 66 13.94 -9.66 -10.99
C PHE A 66 15.38 -9.46 -11.47
N ARG A 67 15.55 -8.55 -12.43
CA ARG A 67 16.86 -8.16 -12.96
C ARG A 67 17.27 -6.84 -12.34
N VAL A 68 18.55 -6.73 -11.98
CA VAL A 68 19.11 -5.50 -11.42
C VAL A 68 18.94 -4.35 -12.43
N VAL A 69 18.44 -3.22 -11.92
CA VAL A 69 18.34 -1.97 -12.66
C VAL A 69 19.60 -1.15 -12.33
N PRO A 70 20.39 -0.73 -13.34
CA PRO A 70 21.54 0.13 -13.10
C PRO A 70 21.13 1.41 -12.35
N PRO A 71 21.91 1.82 -11.34
CA PRO A 71 21.59 3.04 -10.59
C PRO A 71 21.76 4.28 -11.48
N SER A 72 20.85 5.25 -11.32
CA SER A 72 21.03 6.63 -11.82
C SER A 72 21.78 7.51 -10.81
N GLU A 73 22.19 8.71 -11.21
CA GLU A 73 22.93 9.65 -10.33
C GLU A 73 22.16 9.99 -9.04
N ASP A 74 20.84 10.09 -9.13
CA ASP A 74 19.96 10.41 -7.99
C ASP A 74 19.59 9.18 -7.12
N ASP A 75 20.02 7.96 -7.50
CA ASP A 75 19.66 6.75 -6.77
C ASP A 75 20.46 6.62 -5.47
N SER A 76 19.80 6.13 -4.41
CA SER A 76 20.47 5.86 -3.14
C SER A 76 21.56 4.78 -3.31
N PRO A 77 22.81 5.06 -2.90
CA PRO A 77 23.92 4.09 -3.02
C PRO A 77 23.78 2.90 -2.06
N LEU A 78 22.84 2.98 -1.12
CA LEU A 78 22.54 1.97 -0.11
C LEU A 78 21.56 0.90 -0.60
N LEU A 79 20.99 1.06 -1.79
CA LEU A 79 19.98 0.19 -2.34
C LEU A 79 20.47 -0.51 -3.60
N THR A 80 19.92 -1.71 -3.83
CA THR A 80 19.95 -2.35 -5.14
C THR A 80 18.53 -2.37 -5.68
N ARG A 81 18.32 -1.76 -6.85
CA ARG A 81 17.03 -1.77 -7.52
C ARG A 81 16.95 -2.95 -8.47
N ALA A 82 15.79 -3.59 -8.53
CA ALA A 82 15.54 -4.67 -9.49
C ALA A 82 14.10 -4.64 -10.00
N ALA A 83 13.87 -5.14 -11.20
CA ALA A 83 12.56 -5.16 -11.83
C ALA A 83 12.32 -6.43 -12.65
N SER A 84 11.05 -6.81 -12.78
CA SER A 84 10.55 -7.85 -13.67
C SER A 84 9.42 -7.27 -14.51
N LYS A 85 9.55 -7.36 -15.84
CA LYS A 85 8.45 -7.05 -16.76
C LYS A 85 7.40 -8.15 -16.67
N LEU A 86 6.13 -7.80 -16.46
CA LEU A 86 5.01 -8.76 -16.42
C LEU A 86 4.30 -8.81 -17.77
N ASN A 87 4.06 -7.65 -18.35
CA ASN A 87 3.59 -7.47 -19.73
C ASN A 87 4.00 -6.06 -20.23
N GLU A 88 3.42 -5.59 -21.33
CA GLU A 88 3.74 -4.27 -21.91
C GLU A 88 3.33 -3.07 -21.05
N ASN A 89 2.34 -3.22 -20.17
CA ASN A 89 1.75 -2.13 -19.39
C ASN A 89 1.79 -2.38 -17.87
N LEU A 90 2.54 -3.39 -17.42
CA LEU A 90 2.64 -3.77 -16.02
C LEU A 90 4.03 -4.31 -15.72
N TYR A 91 4.65 -3.75 -14.69
CA TYR A 91 5.95 -4.19 -14.19
C TYR A 91 5.95 -4.29 -12.67
N ALA A 92 6.75 -5.24 -12.19
CA ALA A 92 7.09 -5.36 -10.79
C ALA A 92 8.47 -4.77 -10.55
N SER A 93 8.64 -3.96 -9.51
CA SER A 93 9.93 -3.43 -9.07
C SER A 93 10.14 -3.62 -7.58
N THR A 94 11.41 -3.58 -7.17
CA THR A 94 11.78 -3.67 -5.76
C THR A 94 13.04 -2.87 -5.49
N ALA A 95 13.13 -2.31 -4.28
CA ALA A 95 14.37 -1.83 -3.71
C ALA A 95 14.82 -2.81 -2.63
N LEU A 96 16.07 -3.25 -2.75
CA LEU A 96 16.69 -4.21 -1.86
C LEU A 96 17.75 -3.51 -1.02
N GLU A 97 17.85 -3.88 0.25
CA GLU A 97 18.95 -3.46 1.09
C GLU A 97 20.26 -4.08 0.60
N LYS A 98 21.25 -3.23 0.34
CA LYS A 98 22.56 -3.67 -0.15
C LYS A 98 23.24 -4.57 0.88
N GLY A 99 23.88 -5.63 0.41
CA GLY A 99 24.56 -6.63 1.25
C GLY A 99 23.65 -7.74 1.77
N THR A 100 22.39 -7.45 2.12
CA THR A 100 21.46 -8.48 2.64
C THR A 100 20.50 -9.01 1.58
N GLY A 101 20.18 -8.20 0.56
CA GLY A 101 19.18 -8.53 -0.45
C GLY A 101 17.74 -8.59 0.10
N LYS A 102 17.54 -8.13 1.34
CA LYS A 102 16.21 -8.05 1.95
C LYS A 102 15.39 -6.93 1.32
N ILE A 103 14.11 -7.18 1.18
CA ILE A 103 13.18 -6.29 0.48
C ILE A 103 12.85 -5.08 1.36
N LYS A 104 13.05 -3.86 0.85
CA LYS A 104 12.51 -2.61 1.46
C LYS A 104 11.15 -2.23 0.90
N THR A 105 10.87 -2.55 -0.36
CA THR A 105 9.57 -2.30 -1.00
C THR A 105 9.35 -3.31 -2.13
N LEU A 106 8.11 -3.73 -2.32
CA LEU A 106 7.63 -4.40 -3.55
C LEU A 106 6.60 -3.51 -4.20
N GLN A 107 6.78 -3.26 -5.48
CA GLN A 107 5.98 -2.31 -6.24
C GLN A 107 5.43 -3.01 -7.48
N LEU A 108 4.19 -2.67 -7.82
CA LEU A 108 3.55 -2.99 -9.09
C LEU A 108 3.09 -1.68 -9.70
N THR A 109 3.56 -1.39 -10.90
CA THR A 109 3.19 -0.17 -11.60
C THR A 109 2.52 -0.50 -12.91
N HIS A 110 1.33 0.04 -13.09
CA HIS A 110 0.52 -0.08 -14.28
C HIS A 110 0.64 1.18 -15.12
N LEU A 111 1.09 1.04 -16.36
CA LEU A 111 1.12 2.12 -17.34
C LEU A 111 -0.26 2.30 -17.97
N PRO A 112 -0.73 3.54 -18.15
CA PRO A 112 -2.00 3.79 -18.81
C PRO A 112 -1.93 3.30 -20.26
N LEU A 113 -3.00 2.64 -20.70
CA LEU A 113 -3.21 2.33 -22.10
C LEU A 113 -4.32 3.22 -22.66
N GLN A 114 -4.23 3.54 -23.95
CA GLN A 114 -5.30 4.21 -24.67
C GLN A 114 -6.14 3.20 -25.45
N GLY A 115 -7.45 3.43 -25.51
CA GLY A 115 -8.36 2.66 -26.36
C GLY A 115 -9.04 1.48 -25.65
N SER A 116 -9.54 0.53 -26.44
CA SER A 116 -10.48 -0.51 -25.98
C SER A 116 -9.90 -1.49 -24.96
N GLU A 117 -8.58 -1.57 -24.81
CA GLU A 117 -7.91 -2.52 -23.92
C GLU A 117 -7.70 -1.99 -22.49
N GLU A 118 -7.91 -0.69 -22.26
CA GLU A 118 -7.62 -0.02 -20.98
C GLU A 118 -8.28 -0.73 -19.78
N LYS A 119 -9.58 -1.01 -19.89
CA LYS A 119 -10.34 -1.66 -18.81
C LYS A 119 -9.82 -3.04 -18.46
N THR A 120 -9.45 -3.82 -19.47
CA THR A 120 -8.92 -5.18 -19.29
C THR A 120 -7.52 -5.14 -18.69
N ALA A 121 -6.65 -4.25 -19.18
CA ALA A 121 -5.32 -4.07 -18.63
C ALA A 121 -5.34 -3.61 -17.17
N ARG A 122 -6.22 -2.66 -16.83
CA ARG A 122 -6.42 -2.23 -15.44
C ARG A 122 -6.91 -3.37 -14.55
N ALA A 123 -7.83 -4.21 -15.03
CA ALA A 123 -8.29 -5.37 -14.28
C ALA A 123 -7.15 -6.38 -14.00
N ILE A 124 -6.29 -6.63 -14.99
CA ILE A 124 -5.10 -7.49 -14.81
C ILE A 124 -4.16 -6.88 -13.77
N ALA A 125 -3.87 -5.58 -13.85
CA ALA A 125 -3.02 -4.90 -12.87
C ALA A 125 -3.58 -5.03 -11.44
N VAL A 126 -4.88 -4.79 -11.25
CA VAL A 126 -5.55 -4.95 -9.95
C VAL A 126 -5.44 -6.39 -9.44
N ASN A 127 -5.56 -7.39 -10.30
CA ASN A 127 -5.40 -8.79 -9.90
C ASN A 127 -3.97 -9.11 -9.40
N TYR A 128 -2.93 -8.59 -10.07
CA TYR A 128 -1.55 -8.72 -9.61
C TYR A 128 -1.32 -8.01 -8.26
N MET A 129 -1.84 -6.78 -8.11
CA MET A 129 -1.75 -6.00 -6.87
C MET A 129 -2.47 -6.69 -5.71
N ALA A 130 -3.64 -7.26 -5.98
CA ALA A 130 -4.41 -8.03 -5.00
C ALA A 130 -3.67 -9.31 -4.60
N ALA A 131 -3.05 -10.00 -5.56
CA ALA A 131 -2.20 -11.16 -5.28
C ALA A 131 -0.98 -10.80 -4.43
N LEU A 132 -0.34 -9.65 -4.70
CA LEU A 132 0.75 -9.15 -3.88
C LEU A 132 0.29 -8.84 -2.45
N MET A 133 -0.84 -8.16 -2.29
CA MET A 133 -1.44 -7.86 -0.98
C MET A 133 -1.68 -9.13 -0.15
N ARG A 134 -2.20 -10.21 -0.75
CA ARG A 134 -2.45 -11.47 -0.04
C ARG A 134 -1.19 -12.17 0.46
N GLN A 135 0.00 -11.84 -0.05
CA GLN A 135 1.25 -12.37 0.52
C GLN A 135 1.54 -11.81 1.92
N PHE A 136 1.00 -10.63 2.23
CA PHE A 136 1.19 -9.94 3.51
C PHE A 136 -0.07 -9.93 4.37
N GLU A 137 -1.24 -10.18 3.77
CA GLU A 137 -2.52 -10.36 4.44
C GLU A 137 -3.19 -11.67 3.97
N PRO A 138 -2.66 -12.85 4.34
CA PRO A 138 -3.10 -14.15 3.82
C PRO A 138 -4.53 -14.55 4.20
N ALA A 139 -5.13 -13.84 5.16
CA ALA A 139 -6.52 -14.06 5.56
C ALA A 139 -7.53 -13.49 4.55
N LEU A 140 -7.11 -12.62 3.64
CA LEU A 140 -8.01 -12.04 2.64
C LEU A 140 -8.34 -13.05 1.54
N THR A 141 -9.61 -13.15 1.19
CA THR A 141 -10.02 -13.83 -0.05
C THR A 141 -9.56 -13.04 -1.28
N ILE A 142 -9.60 -13.68 -2.45
CA ILE A 142 -9.32 -13.01 -3.74
C ILE A 142 -10.20 -11.77 -3.90
N GLU A 143 -11.52 -11.92 -3.71
CA GLU A 143 -12.48 -10.83 -3.86
C GLU A 143 -12.22 -9.68 -2.87
N GLN A 144 -12.01 -9.99 -1.59
CA GLN A 144 -11.70 -8.98 -0.57
C GLN A 144 -10.44 -8.19 -0.91
N SER A 145 -9.39 -8.87 -1.38
CA SER A 145 -8.14 -8.22 -1.77
C SER A 145 -8.31 -7.32 -3.01
N ILE A 146 -9.14 -7.70 -3.99
CA ILE A 146 -9.45 -6.87 -5.16
C ILE A 146 -10.19 -5.59 -4.75
N ILE A 147 -11.21 -5.73 -3.89
CA ILE A 147 -11.97 -4.58 -3.36
C ILE A 147 -11.04 -3.63 -2.61
N LYS A 148 -10.18 -4.17 -1.74
CA LYS A 148 -9.26 -3.39 -0.92
C LYS A 148 -8.21 -2.66 -1.76
N VAL A 149 -7.59 -3.33 -2.73
CA VAL A 149 -6.66 -2.68 -3.68
C VAL A 149 -7.39 -1.59 -4.45
N SER A 150 -8.56 -1.86 -5.00
CA SER A 150 -9.32 -0.87 -5.77
C SER A 150 -9.62 0.37 -4.92
N SER A 151 -10.02 0.20 -3.65
CA SER A 151 -10.21 1.30 -2.72
C SER A 151 -8.93 2.11 -2.48
N LEU A 152 -7.78 1.46 -2.29
CA LEU A 152 -6.50 2.15 -2.11
C LEU A 152 -6.10 2.94 -3.37
N LEU A 153 -6.31 2.37 -4.57
CA LEU A 153 -6.02 3.04 -5.83
C LEU A 153 -6.91 4.28 -6.03
N GLU A 154 -8.21 4.19 -5.72
CA GLU A 154 -9.11 5.35 -5.81
C GLU A 154 -8.74 6.45 -4.81
N LYS A 155 -8.37 6.10 -3.56
CA LYS A 155 -7.90 7.08 -2.58
C LYS A 155 -6.56 7.73 -2.96
N GLY A 156 -5.69 6.98 -3.64
CA GLY A 156 -4.41 7.47 -4.12
C GLY A 156 -4.44 8.21 -5.45
N LYS A 157 -5.58 8.24 -6.13
CA LYS A 157 -5.73 8.89 -7.43
C LYS A 157 -5.39 10.38 -7.34
N GLY A 158 -4.55 10.86 -8.26
CA GLY A 158 -4.04 12.23 -8.29
C GLY A 158 -3.14 12.63 -7.12
N GLN A 159 -2.80 11.70 -6.21
CA GLN A 159 -1.89 11.96 -5.09
C GLN A 159 -0.46 11.58 -5.48
N HIS A 160 0.50 12.42 -5.07
CA HIS A 160 1.92 12.10 -5.25
C HIS A 160 2.31 10.85 -4.44
N PHE A 161 1.90 10.79 -3.17
CA PHE A 161 1.92 9.58 -2.36
C PHE A 161 0.70 9.54 -1.43
N TYR A 162 -0.16 8.56 -1.64
CA TYR A 162 -1.14 8.12 -0.64
C TYR A 162 -0.60 6.92 0.11
N GLN A 163 -0.81 6.85 1.42
CA GLN A 163 -0.36 5.73 2.23
C GLN A 163 -1.44 5.28 3.21
N GLN A 164 -1.52 3.96 3.43
CA GLN A 164 -2.38 3.37 4.45
C GLN A 164 -1.60 2.29 5.20
N GLN A 165 -1.48 2.44 6.52
CA GLN A 165 -0.83 1.47 7.39
C GLN A 165 -1.83 0.42 7.91
N ILE A 166 -1.40 -0.84 7.92
CA ILE A 166 -2.12 -1.97 8.52
C ILE A 166 -1.10 -2.84 9.25
N GLY A 167 -1.14 -2.84 10.59
CA GLY A 167 -0.15 -3.54 11.41
C GLY A 167 1.27 -3.10 11.03
N ALA A 168 2.12 -4.09 10.71
CA ALA A 168 3.52 -3.89 10.31
C ALA A 168 3.71 -3.61 8.81
N ILE A 169 2.64 -3.35 8.07
CA ILE A 169 2.66 -3.09 6.62
C ILE A 169 2.19 -1.67 6.34
N ARG A 170 2.85 -1.00 5.38
CA ARG A 170 2.35 0.21 4.71
C ARG A 170 2.03 -0.14 3.27
N TYR A 171 0.81 0.17 2.85
CA TYR A 171 0.49 0.30 1.43
C TYR A 171 0.77 1.72 0.99
N VAL A 172 1.40 1.88 -0.17
CA VAL A 172 1.62 3.19 -0.81
C VAL A 172 1.02 3.15 -2.21
N VAL A 173 0.30 4.21 -2.58
CA VAL A 173 -0.18 4.43 -3.94
C VAL A 173 0.41 5.76 -4.43
N ALA A 174 1.02 5.75 -5.60
CA ALA A 174 1.50 6.94 -6.28
C ALA A 174 0.87 6.99 -7.68
N ASP A 175 0.15 8.06 -7.98
CA ASP A 175 -0.44 8.30 -9.29
C ASP A 175 0.34 9.38 -10.02
N ASN A 176 1.13 8.97 -11.03
CA ASN A 176 1.99 9.86 -11.79
C ASN A 176 1.38 10.21 -13.17
N GLY A 177 0.05 10.12 -13.31
CA GLY A 177 -0.66 10.43 -14.54
C GLY A 177 -0.19 9.52 -15.69
N ASP A 178 0.38 10.12 -16.73
CA ASP A 178 0.85 9.40 -17.93
C ASP A 178 1.99 8.41 -17.63
N GLN A 179 2.72 8.59 -16.53
CA GLN A 179 3.75 7.65 -16.09
C GLN A 179 3.19 6.45 -15.33
N GLY A 180 1.87 6.41 -15.12
CA GLY A 180 1.15 5.30 -14.54
C GLY A 180 0.98 5.36 -13.03
N ILE A 181 0.25 4.35 -12.54
CA ILE A 181 -0.10 4.20 -11.13
C ILE A 181 0.72 3.10 -10.50
N THR A 182 1.36 3.40 -9.38
CA THR A 182 2.16 2.45 -8.60
C THR A 182 1.42 2.07 -7.33
N PHE A 183 1.31 0.77 -7.07
CA PHE A 183 0.91 0.19 -5.79
C PHE A 183 2.12 -0.47 -5.15
N ALA A 184 2.43 -0.13 -3.90
CA ALA A 184 3.57 -0.65 -3.18
C ALA A 184 3.17 -1.25 -1.84
N VAL A 185 3.93 -2.26 -1.42
CA VAL A 185 3.90 -2.86 -0.09
C VAL A 185 5.26 -2.67 0.56
N GLU A 186 5.27 -2.04 1.72
CA GLU A 186 6.47 -1.72 2.48
C GLU A 186 6.34 -2.18 3.94
N PRO A 187 7.44 -2.60 4.58
CA PRO A 187 7.45 -2.90 5.99
C PRO A 187 7.38 -1.60 6.82
N ILE A 188 6.81 -1.70 8.01
CA ILE A 188 6.88 -0.67 9.04
C ILE A 188 7.50 -1.29 10.29
N LYS A 189 8.45 -0.57 10.89
CA LYS A 189 8.91 -0.90 12.23
C LYS A 189 7.80 -0.51 13.20
N LEU A 190 7.16 -1.49 13.82
CA LEU A 190 6.25 -1.23 14.93
C LEU A 190 7.08 -0.69 16.08
N ALA A 191 6.86 0.57 16.45
CA ALA A 191 7.32 1.05 17.75
C ALA A 191 6.46 0.35 18.81
N LEU A 192 7.10 -0.27 19.80
CA LEU A 192 6.39 -0.63 21.02
C LEU A 192 5.95 0.69 21.65
N SER A 193 4.65 0.82 21.97
CA SER A 193 4.22 1.89 22.86
C SER A 193 5.01 1.74 24.16
N ASP A 194 5.65 2.81 24.62
CA ASP A 194 6.26 2.79 25.95
C ASP A 194 5.17 2.40 26.97
N PRO A 195 5.49 1.49 27.92
CA PRO A 195 4.52 0.98 28.89
C PRO A 195 3.96 2.07 29.81
#